data_AF-A0A519JZD3-F1
#
_entry.id   AF-A0A519JZD3-F1
#
_cell.length_a   1.000
_cell.length_b   1.000
_cell.length_c   1.000
_cell.angle_alpha   90.00
_cell.angle_beta   90.00
_cell.angle_gamma   90.00
#
_symmetry.space_group_name_H-M   'P 1'
#
loop_
_entity.id
_entity.type
_entity.pdbx_description
1 polymer ?
#
loop_
_entity_poly.entity_id
_entity_poly.type
_entity_poly.pdbx_seq_one_letter_code
_entity_poly.pdbx_strand_id
1 'polypeptide(L)'
;VLGLNPHAGDGGVIGKEDNEILLPVIKRMFENGTLVFGPFPADGFFGSGRYEKYDAIIAAYHDQGLIPFKTLSFGSGVNYTAGLNKIRTSPDHGTAYDIAGKGIADYNSFKEAVYLAIDIYNSRNQYDEISKKPLKIKEKPM
;
A
#
# COMPACT_ATOMS: atom_id res chain seq x y z
N VAL A 1 -8.51 -0.91 -3.09
CA VAL A 1 -8.05 -2.03 -3.92
C VAL A 1 -8.33 -1.68 -5.38
N LEU A 2 -7.34 -1.79 -6.24
CA LEU A 2 -7.50 -1.57 -7.68
C LEU A 2 -8.06 -2.82 -8.35
N GLY A 3 -8.82 -2.66 -9.42
CA GLY A 3 -9.25 -3.78 -10.26
C GLY A 3 -8.08 -4.40 -11.01
N LEU A 4 -8.17 -5.68 -11.31
CA LEU A 4 -7.25 -6.39 -12.18
C LEU A 4 -7.40 -5.91 -13.64
N ASN A 5 -8.65 -5.77 -14.11
CA ASN A 5 -8.93 -5.41 -15.49
C ASN A 5 -9.03 -3.88 -15.67
N PRO A 6 -8.80 -3.38 -16.90
CA PRO A 6 -9.13 -1.99 -17.25
C PRO A 6 -10.57 -1.65 -16.86
N HIS A 7 -10.77 -0.41 -16.41
CA HIS A 7 -12.07 0.07 -15.92
C HIS A 7 -12.71 -0.81 -14.82
N ALA A 8 -11.90 -1.58 -14.06
CA ALA A 8 -12.39 -2.55 -13.08
C ALA A 8 -13.42 -3.53 -13.68
N GLY A 9 -13.17 -3.93 -14.93
CA GLY A 9 -13.95 -4.91 -15.68
C GLY A 9 -15.16 -4.35 -16.43
N ASP A 10 -15.46 -3.05 -16.29
CA ASP A 10 -16.57 -2.37 -16.99
C ASP A 10 -17.89 -3.14 -16.93
N GLY A 11 -18.32 -3.50 -15.72
CA GLY A 11 -19.54 -4.29 -15.51
C GLY A 11 -19.46 -5.75 -15.99
N GLY A 12 -18.27 -6.26 -16.27
CA GLY A 12 -18.02 -7.61 -16.78
C GLY A 12 -17.84 -7.68 -18.30
N VAL A 13 -17.77 -6.54 -18.99
CA VAL A 13 -17.44 -6.47 -20.42
C VAL A 13 -15.96 -6.81 -20.64
N ILE A 14 -15.07 -6.43 -19.71
CA ILE A 14 -13.62 -6.61 -19.82
C ILE A 14 -13.14 -7.55 -18.71
N GLY A 15 -13.14 -8.85 -18.97
CA GLY A 15 -12.79 -9.85 -17.96
C GLY A 15 -13.85 -9.96 -16.85
N LYS A 16 -13.66 -10.93 -15.96
CA LYS A 16 -14.66 -11.31 -14.95
C LYS A 16 -14.11 -11.34 -13.52
N GLU A 17 -12.79 -11.36 -13.39
CA GLU A 17 -12.04 -11.52 -12.15
C GLU A 17 -12.39 -10.43 -11.12
N ASP A 18 -12.63 -9.20 -11.57
CA ASP A 18 -13.02 -8.09 -10.69
C ASP A 18 -14.37 -8.36 -10.00
N ASN A 19 -15.35 -8.88 -10.74
CA ASN A 19 -16.70 -9.16 -10.24
C ASN A 19 -16.80 -10.51 -9.53
N GLU A 20 -16.12 -11.54 -10.04
CA GLU A 20 -16.22 -12.90 -9.52
C GLU A 20 -15.28 -13.16 -8.34
N ILE A 21 -14.16 -12.43 -8.25
CA ILE A 21 -13.12 -12.66 -7.23
C ILE A 21 -12.93 -11.44 -6.33
N LEU A 22 -12.56 -10.27 -6.87
CA LEU A 22 -12.18 -9.12 -6.04
C LEU A 22 -13.37 -8.54 -5.27
N LEU A 23 -14.48 -8.25 -5.95
CA LEU A 23 -15.65 -7.64 -5.34
C LEU A 23 -16.22 -8.48 -4.17
N PRO A 24 -16.41 -9.80 -4.28
CA PRO A 24 -16.85 -10.63 -3.16
C PRO A 24 -15.87 -10.62 -1.98
N VAL A 25 -14.56 -10.65 -2.24
CA VAL A 25 -13.53 -10.62 -1.19
C VAL A 25 -13.53 -9.28 -0.46
N ILE A 26 -13.58 -8.17 -1.19
CA ILE A 26 -13.63 -6.81 -0.63
C ILE A 26 -14.89 -6.64 0.21
N LYS A 27 -16.06 -7.07 -0.31
CA LYS A 27 -17.33 -7.00 0.43
C LYS A 27 -17.26 -7.78 1.73
N ARG A 28 -16.79 -9.03 1.69
CA ARG A 28 -16.62 -9.86 2.89
C ARG A 28 -15.68 -9.24 3.92
N MET A 29 -14.56 -8.68 3.48
CA MET A 29 -13.62 -8.01 4.38
C MET A 29 -14.22 -6.75 5.02
N PHE A 30 -14.99 -5.98 4.24
CA PHE A 30 -15.72 -4.81 4.74
C PHE A 30 -16.79 -5.20 5.77
N GLU A 31 -17.59 -6.23 5.48
CA GLU A 31 -18.60 -6.77 6.40
C GLU A 31 -17.98 -7.31 7.70
N ASN A 32 -16.74 -7.80 7.64
CA ASN A 32 -15.96 -8.22 8.81
C ASN A 32 -15.30 -7.05 9.56
N GLY A 33 -15.61 -5.80 9.21
CA GLY A 33 -15.14 -4.59 9.90
C GLY A 33 -13.79 -4.04 9.41
N THR A 34 -13.21 -4.60 8.35
CA THR A 34 -11.99 -4.04 7.73
C THR A 34 -12.37 -2.95 6.74
N LEU A 35 -11.87 -1.73 6.88
CA LEU A 35 -12.16 -0.62 5.97
C LEU A 35 -11.44 -0.78 4.62
N VAL A 36 -11.96 -1.66 3.77
CA VAL A 36 -11.45 -1.92 2.42
C VAL A 36 -12.50 -1.57 1.37
N PHE A 37 -12.06 -0.90 0.31
CA PHE A 37 -12.94 -0.37 -0.75
C PHE A 37 -12.37 -0.70 -2.14
N GLY A 38 -13.27 -0.91 -3.10
CA GLY A 38 -12.95 -1.23 -4.50
C GLY A 38 -13.86 -2.36 -5.04
N PRO A 39 -13.46 -3.00 -6.15
CA PRO A 39 -12.30 -2.67 -6.97
C PRO A 39 -12.45 -1.30 -7.66
N PHE A 40 -11.37 -0.53 -7.77
CA PHE A 40 -11.36 0.75 -8.47
C PHE A 40 -10.59 0.67 -9.79
N PRO A 41 -11.04 1.38 -10.84
CA PRO A 41 -10.27 1.49 -12.08
C PRO A 41 -8.98 2.25 -11.81
N ALA A 42 -7.82 1.63 -12.09
CA ALA A 42 -6.52 2.15 -11.67
C ALA A 42 -6.19 3.52 -12.26
N ASP A 43 -6.42 3.70 -13.56
CA ASP A 43 -6.21 4.94 -14.30
C ASP A 43 -7.02 6.10 -13.71
N GLY A 44 -8.35 5.92 -13.55
CA GLY A 44 -9.22 6.93 -12.97
C GLY A 44 -8.92 7.18 -11.49
N PHE A 45 -8.51 6.15 -10.74
CA PHE A 45 -8.16 6.26 -9.33
C PHE A 45 -6.95 7.16 -9.10
N PHE A 46 -5.87 6.98 -9.87
CA PHE A 46 -4.69 7.82 -9.78
C PHE A 46 -4.90 9.18 -10.47
N GLY A 47 -5.51 9.21 -11.65
CA GLY A 47 -5.73 10.43 -12.43
C GLY A 47 -6.64 11.46 -11.75
N SER A 48 -7.52 11.02 -10.84
CA SER A 48 -8.40 11.92 -10.07
C SER A 48 -7.86 12.32 -8.69
N GLY A 49 -6.64 11.91 -8.32
CA GLY A 49 -6.09 12.19 -6.99
C GLY A 49 -6.76 11.40 -5.85
N ARG A 50 -7.61 10.41 -6.17
CA ARG A 50 -8.43 9.70 -5.17
C ARG A 50 -7.57 8.93 -4.16
N TYR A 51 -6.34 8.58 -4.54
CA TYR A 51 -5.36 7.90 -3.69
C TYR A 51 -5.05 8.65 -2.39
N GLU A 52 -5.16 9.98 -2.36
CA GLU A 52 -4.93 10.81 -1.17
C GLU A 52 -5.94 10.56 -0.03
N LYS A 53 -7.06 9.90 -0.33
CA LYS A 53 -8.13 9.60 0.64
C LYS A 53 -7.97 8.24 1.32
N TYR A 54 -6.87 7.54 1.10
CA TYR A 54 -6.64 6.19 1.59
C TYR A 54 -5.26 6.05 2.21
N ASP A 55 -5.15 5.29 3.30
CA ASP A 55 -3.86 5.02 3.97
C ASP A 55 -2.97 4.05 3.17
N ALA A 56 -3.59 3.15 2.39
CA ALA A 56 -2.91 2.15 1.59
C ALA A 56 -3.69 1.79 0.33
N ILE A 57 -2.94 1.47 -0.73
CA ILE A 57 -3.47 1.07 -2.03
C ILE A 57 -2.93 -0.32 -2.33
N ILE A 58 -3.84 -1.23 -2.65
CA ILE A 58 -3.48 -2.57 -3.12
C ILE A 58 -3.69 -2.61 -4.62
N ALA A 59 -2.58 -2.68 -5.36
CA ALA A 59 -2.57 -2.95 -6.79
C ALA A 59 -2.63 -4.46 -7.05
N ALA A 60 -3.25 -4.85 -8.16
CA ALA A 60 -3.37 -6.26 -8.57
C ALA A 60 -2.03 -6.82 -9.08
N TYR A 61 -1.17 -5.98 -9.67
CA TYR A 61 0.15 -6.36 -10.18
C TYR A 61 1.15 -5.21 -10.10
N HIS A 62 2.43 -5.54 -10.33
CA HIS A 62 3.58 -4.67 -10.09
C HIS A 62 3.47 -3.30 -10.78
N ASP A 63 3.37 -3.26 -12.10
CA ASP A 63 3.43 -2.00 -12.84
C ASP A 63 2.20 -1.11 -12.59
N GLN A 64 1.04 -1.70 -12.27
CA GLN A 64 -0.16 -0.95 -11.91
C GLN A 64 0.04 -0.08 -10.67
N GLY A 65 0.83 -0.55 -9.70
CA GLY A 65 1.12 0.20 -8.47
C GLY A 65 2.42 0.99 -8.56
N LEU A 66 3.47 0.43 -9.17
CA LEU A 66 4.80 1.02 -9.10
C LEU A 66 4.98 2.24 -10.02
N ILE A 67 4.36 2.24 -11.20
CA ILE A 67 4.39 3.41 -12.10
C ILE A 67 3.83 4.67 -11.42
N PRO A 68 2.60 4.66 -10.86
CA PRO A 68 2.09 5.84 -10.17
C PRO A 68 2.89 6.15 -8.90
N PHE A 69 3.32 5.15 -8.13
CA PHE A 69 4.17 5.36 -6.96
C PHE A 69 5.44 6.15 -7.30
N LYS A 70 6.18 5.72 -8.34
CA LYS A 70 7.42 6.37 -8.76
C LYS A 70 7.19 7.78 -9.32
N THR A 71 6.08 7.97 -10.02
CA THR A 71 5.68 9.30 -10.52
C THR A 71 5.37 10.26 -9.37
N LEU A 72 4.78 9.76 -8.28
CA LEU A 72 4.36 10.58 -7.13
C LEU A 72 5.47 10.77 -6.08
N SER A 73 6.37 9.81 -5.92
CA SER A 73 7.36 9.82 -4.84
C SER A 73 8.66 10.56 -5.17
N PHE A 74 8.91 10.93 -6.43
CA PHE A 74 10.09 11.71 -6.86
C PHE A 74 11.44 11.26 -6.23
N GLY A 75 11.65 9.95 -6.05
CA GLY A 75 12.90 9.39 -5.52
C GLY A 75 13.02 9.34 -3.98
N SER A 76 12.01 9.78 -3.24
CA SER A 76 11.91 9.57 -1.78
C SER A 76 11.18 8.27 -1.41
N GLY A 77 10.84 7.44 -2.40
CA GLY A 77 10.17 6.17 -2.18
C GLY A 77 10.99 5.20 -1.35
N VAL A 78 10.29 4.41 -0.52
CA VAL A 78 10.87 3.35 0.30
C VAL A 78 10.15 2.03 0.02
N ASN A 79 10.91 0.97 -0.17
CA ASN A 79 10.38 -0.38 -0.22
C ASN A 79 10.22 -0.94 1.19
N TYR A 80 9.00 -1.23 1.61
CA TYR A 80 8.70 -1.89 2.89
C TYR A 80 8.22 -3.32 2.67
N THR A 81 8.76 -4.27 3.43
CA THR A 81 8.31 -5.68 3.38
C THR A 81 7.39 -5.98 4.56
N ALA A 82 6.09 -5.97 4.30
CA ALA A 82 5.06 -6.38 5.25
C ALA A 82 5.08 -7.90 5.52
N GLY A 83 4.51 -8.33 6.64
CA GLY A 83 4.33 -9.75 6.98
C GLY A 83 5.51 -10.43 7.68
N LEU A 84 6.66 -9.77 7.81
CA LEU A 84 7.80 -10.30 8.57
C LEU A 84 7.67 -10.02 10.07
N ASN A 85 8.31 -10.87 10.89
CA ASN A 85 8.43 -10.68 12.33
C ASN A 85 9.43 -9.57 12.73
N LYS A 86 10.17 -9.03 11.76
CA LYS A 86 11.12 -7.93 11.91
C LYS A 86 10.80 -6.82 10.92
N ILE A 87 11.25 -5.60 11.22
CA ILE A 87 11.10 -4.45 10.34
C ILE A 87 12.14 -4.56 9.23
N ARG A 88 11.70 -4.48 7.97
CA ARG A 88 12.58 -4.43 6.80
C ARG A 88 12.12 -3.34 5.84
N THR A 89 12.97 -2.35 5.66
CA THR A 89 12.88 -1.31 4.64
C THR A 89 14.08 -1.43 3.68
N SER A 90 13.97 -0.88 2.48
CA SER A 90 15.10 -0.73 1.56
C SER A 90 14.91 0.49 0.68
N PRO A 91 15.99 1.05 0.11
CA PRO A 91 15.87 2.08 -0.92
C PRO A 91 15.09 1.57 -2.13
N ASP A 92 14.58 2.50 -2.93
CA ASP A 92 13.76 2.23 -4.10
C ASP A 92 14.53 2.20 -5.43
N HIS A 93 15.84 2.43 -5.39
CA HIS A 93 16.73 2.42 -6.55
C HIS A 93 17.52 1.11 -6.67
N GLY A 94 18.07 0.87 -7.86
CA GLY A 94 18.96 -0.26 -8.14
C GLY A 94 20.40 -0.05 -7.65
N THR A 95 21.33 -0.86 -8.14
CA THR A 95 22.73 -0.85 -7.70
C THR A 95 23.55 0.35 -8.22
N ALA A 96 23.12 0.99 -9.31
CA ALA A 96 23.79 2.15 -9.92
C ALA A 96 25.31 1.95 -10.10
N TYR A 97 25.71 0.82 -10.71
CA TYR A 97 27.13 0.44 -10.87
C TYR A 97 27.96 1.48 -11.63
N ASP A 98 27.34 2.20 -12.56
CA ASP A 98 27.93 3.25 -13.37
C ASP A 98 28.40 4.45 -12.53
N ILE A 99 27.89 4.64 -11.31
CA ILE A 99 28.29 5.73 -10.40
C ILE A 99 29.05 5.25 -9.16
N ALA A 100 29.30 3.96 -9.02
CA ALA A 100 30.01 3.39 -7.87
C ALA A 100 31.42 4.00 -7.74
N GLY A 101 31.78 4.42 -6.53
CA GLY A 101 33.07 5.05 -6.23
C GLY A 101 33.25 6.48 -6.76
N LYS A 102 32.26 7.07 -7.45
CA LYS A 102 32.35 8.44 -7.99
C LYS A 102 31.93 9.54 -7.02
N GLY A 103 31.32 9.19 -5.88
CA GLY A 103 30.86 10.15 -4.87
C GLY A 103 29.65 10.98 -5.27
N ILE A 104 28.92 10.58 -6.33
CA ILE A 104 27.76 11.31 -6.88
C ILE A 104 26.41 10.62 -6.62
N ALA A 105 26.39 9.56 -5.81
CA ALA A 105 25.16 8.84 -5.48
C ALA A 105 24.27 9.69 -4.56
N ASP A 106 22.98 9.78 -4.89
CA ASP A 106 22.00 10.36 -3.98
C ASP A 106 21.64 9.35 -2.89
N TYR A 107 21.92 9.71 -1.63
CA TYR A 107 21.64 8.88 -0.46
C TYR A 107 20.22 9.08 0.11
N ASN A 108 19.41 9.96 -0.47
CA ASN A 108 18.09 10.32 0.06
C ASN A 108 17.16 9.11 0.23
N SER A 109 17.00 8.24 -0.77
CA SER A 109 16.13 7.05 -0.64
C SER A 109 16.60 6.11 0.48
N PHE A 110 17.91 5.97 0.67
CA PHE A 110 18.45 5.16 1.78
C PHE A 110 18.17 5.82 3.14
N LYS A 111 18.35 7.14 3.25
CA LYS A 111 18.01 7.93 4.45
C LYS A 111 16.52 7.79 4.80
N GLU A 112 15.63 7.93 3.82
CA GLU A 112 14.18 7.73 4.02
C GLU A 112 13.87 6.29 4.45
N ALA A 113 14.56 5.29 3.90
CA ALA A 113 14.38 3.91 4.33
C ALA A 113 14.76 3.67 5.79
N VAL A 114 15.81 4.33 6.29
CA VAL A 114 16.22 4.26 7.69
C VAL A 114 15.20 4.95 8.59
N TYR A 115 14.77 6.17 8.25
CA TYR A 115 13.79 6.89 9.07
C TYR A 115 12.43 6.19 9.10
N LEU A 116 11.95 5.67 7.98
CA LEU A 116 10.72 4.88 7.96
C LEU A 116 10.82 3.64 8.87
N ALA A 117 11.99 2.99 8.94
CA ALA A 117 12.17 1.86 9.85
C ALA A 117 12.05 2.27 11.32
N ILE A 118 12.58 3.44 11.69
CA ILE A 118 12.45 4.02 13.03
C ILE A 118 10.99 4.38 13.33
N ASP A 119 10.30 5.00 12.38
CA ASP A 119 8.89 5.38 12.53
C ASP A 119 7.99 4.16 12.71
N ILE A 120 8.22 3.09 11.94
CA ILE A 120 7.50 1.81 12.09
C ILE A 120 7.80 1.20 13.46
N TYR A 121 9.03 1.24 13.94
CA TYR A 121 9.40 0.72 15.26
C TYR A 121 8.63 1.44 16.37
N ASN A 122 8.66 2.78 16.35
CA ASN A 122 7.96 3.61 17.33
C ASN A 122 6.44 3.38 17.25
N SER A 123 5.88 3.33 16.04
CA SER A 123 4.45 3.10 15.82
C SER A 123 3.99 1.74 16.35
N ARG A 124 4.79 0.68 16.16
CA ARG A 124 4.49 -0.65 16.70
C ARG A 124 4.51 -0.66 18.24
N ASN A 125 5.52 -0.06 18.85
CA ASN A 125 5.60 0.05 20.32
C ASN A 125 4.41 0.84 20.89
N GLN A 126 4.07 1.96 20.24
CA GLN A 126 2.92 2.76 20.63
C GLN A 126 1.62 1.97 20.49
N TYR A 127 1.44 1.25 19.36
CA TYR A 127 0.28 0.39 19.14
C TYR A 127 0.16 -0.69 20.23
N ASP A 128 1.26 -1.35 20.57
CA ASP A 128 1.32 -2.36 21.63
C ASP A 128 0.99 -1.76 23.00
N GLU A 129 1.35 -0.50 23.25
CA GLU A 129 1.01 0.19 24.48
C GLU A 129 -0.49 0.53 24.56
N ILE A 130 -1.04 1.18 23.54
CA ILE A 130 -2.44 1.64 23.54
C ILE A 130 -3.44 0.49 23.44
N SER A 131 -3.03 -0.65 22.86
CA SER A 131 -3.88 -1.82 22.70
C SER A 131 -3.92 -2.73 23.94
N LYS A 132 -3.10 -2.50 24.97
CA LYS A 132 -3.05 -3.33 26.20
C LYS A 132 -4.38 -3.41 26.96
N LYS A 133 -5.19 -2.35 26.92
CA LYS A 133 -6.44 -2.25 27.67
C LYS A 133 -7.54 -1.67 26.79
N PRO A 134 -8.04 -2.43 25.81
CA PRO A 134 -9.08 -1.93 24.92
C PRO A 134 -10.36 -1.64 25.73
N LEU A 135 -11.07 -0.57 25.35
CA LEU A 135 -12.39 -0.29 25.91
C LEU A 135 -13.30 -1.48 25.63
N LYS A 136 -13.98 -1.97 26.67
CA LYS A 136 -14.97 -3.04 26.51
C LYS A 136 -16.15 -2.50 25.71
N ILE A 137 -16.36 -3.05 24.53
CA ILE A 137 -17.54 -2.73 23.72
C ILE A 137 -18.72 -3.47 24.37
N LYS A 138 -19.82 -2.75 24.66
CA LYS A 138 -21.08 -3.39 25.07
C LYS A 138 -21.56 -4.22 23.89
N GLU A 139 -21.68 -5.53 24.05
CA GLU A 139 -22.30 -6.38 23.02
C GLU A 139 -23.69 -5.80 22.68
N LYS A 140 -23.95 -5.60 21.39
CA LYS A 140 -25.30 -5.28 20.93
C LYS A 140 -26.21 -6.43 21.36
N PRO A 141 -27.31 -6.19 22.08
CA PRO A 141 -28.27 -7.25 22.35
C PRO A 141 -28.72 -7.83 21.01
N MET A 142 -28.65 -9.16 20.89
CA MET A 142 -29.14 -9.94 19.75
C MET A 142 -30.62 -9.67 19.47
#